data_AF-A0A397VNE5-F1
#
_entry.id   AF-A0A397VNE5-F1
#
_cell.length_a   1.000
_cell.length_b   1.000
_cell.length_c   1.000
_cell.angle_alpha   90.00
_cell.angle_beta   90.00
_cell.angle_gamma   90.00
#
_symmetry.space_group_name_H-M   'P 1'
#
loop_
_entity.id
_entity.type
_entity.pdbx_description
1 polymer ?
#
loop_
_entity_poly.entity_id
_entity_poly.type
_entity_poly.pdbx_seq_one_letter_code
_entity_poly.pdbx_strand_id
1 'polypeptide(L)'
;MLDIVICNNAFNELKKSSLETFNRNGRNYLRKFPIKLLHFINRHEVFNELKKGSLKIICENPKLLFNSNEFLSLEKDVLILILKCDDLDMKESEIWKQLIKWGVVKHPTFQSDVKKFTSKQFETLEKTLHELIQFVRFHQINGEEFMLEVWPFSHLLPDNLIEDIFSYDKVSSENRYKFNLLFRKKRDSFSFQTFHQICDHKGATIVITQISNSNMLVDGYNPLDLNRNTVYCDHEYGPIFGDGHDLYAPNNNNRWKHNRSSYQDI
;
A
#
# COMPACT_ATOMS: atom_id res chain seq x y z
N MET A 1 -10.92 31.41 -18.95
CA MET A 1 -10.77 31.14 -20.38
C MET A 1 -10.34 29.68 -20.51
N LEU A 2 -11.09 28.89 -21.27
CA LEU A 2 -10.96 27.43 -21.34
C LEU A 2 -9.58 27.00 -21.87
N ASP A 3 -8.87 26.17 -21.12
CA ASP A 3 -7.90 25.24 -21.72
C ASP A 3 -8.60 23.90 -21.90
N ILE A 4 -9.22 23.77 -23.07
CA ILE A 4 -9.70 22.52 -23.62
C ILE A 4 -8.46 21.61 -23.80
N VAL A 5 -8.37 20.52 -23.03
CA VAL A 5 -7.48 19.41 -23.39
C VAL A 5 -8.15 18.69 -24.56
N ILE A 6 -7.98 19.23 -25.77
CA ILE A 6 -8.34 18.53 -26.99
C ILE A 6 -7.35 17.37 -27.11
N CYS A 7 -7.84 16.17 -26.81
CA CYS A 7 -7.22 14.93 -27.26
C CYS A 7 -7.35 14.89 -28.78
N ASN A 8 -6.36 15.42 -29.50
CA ASN A 8 -6.26 15.27 -30.95
C ASN A 8 -5.08 14.35 -31.27
N ASN A 9 -5.19 13.64 -32.39
CA ASN A 9 -4.38 12.52 -32.91
C ASN A 9 -2.86 12.80 -33.15
N ALA A 10 -2.20 13.58 -32.30
CA ALA A 10 -0.79 13.94 -32.41
C ALA A 10 0.11 13.32 -31.33
N PHE A 11 -0.38 12.32 -30.56
CA PHE A 11 0.41 11.68 -29.50
C PHE A 11 1.30 10.52 -29.99
N ASN A 12 1.23 10.13 -31.26
CA ASN A 12 2.08 9.07 -31.82
C ASN A 12 3.56 9.49 -32.00
N GLU A 13 3.94 10.75 -31.73
CA GLU A 13 5.32 11.22 -31.85
C GLU A 13 5.86 12.00 -30.64
N LEU A 14 5.59 11.55 -29.40
CA LEU A 14 6.23 12.18 -28.25
C LEU A 14 7.63 11.61 -27.95
N LYS A 15 8.65 12.35 -28.40
CA LYS A 15 10.04 12.24 -27.93
C LYS A 15 10.14 12.37 -26.40
N LYS A 16 11.12 11.67 -25.83
CA LYS A 16 11.43 11.50 -24.39
C LYS A 16 11.37 12.80 -23.54
N SER A 17 11.75 13.96 -24.09
CA SER A 17 11.71 15.25 -23.40
C SER A 17 10.31 15.78 -23.09
N SER A 18 9.33 15.45 -23.94
CA SER A 18 7.92 15.83 -23.74
C SER A 18 7.28 14.99 -22.64
N LEU A 19 7.72 13.73 -22.46
CA LEU A 19 7.27 12.86 -21.38
C LEU A 19 7.75 13.35 -20.00
N GLU A 20 8.97 13.87 -19.89
CA GLU A 20 9.50 14.43 -18.63
C GLU A 20 8.76 15.72 -18.20
N THR A 21 8.48 16.60 -19.16
CA THR A 21 7.70 17.82 -18.92
C THR A 21 6.24 17.48 -18.57
N PHE A 22 5.66 16.50 -19.26
CA PHE A 22 4.34 15.96 -18.97
C PHE A 22 4.29 15.28 -17.60
N ASN A 23 5.33 14.56 -17.18
CA ASN A 23 5.41 13.98 -15.84
C ASN A 23 5.42 15.05 -14.74
N ARG A 24 6.13 16.16 -14.94
CA ARG A 24 6.12 17.29 -13.99
C ARG A 24 4.74 17.94 -13.90
N ASN A 25 4.10 18.19 -15.05
CA ASN A 25 2.76 18.78 -15.10
C ASN A 25 1.68 17.81 -14.58
N GLY A 26 1.81 16.52 -14.87
CA GLY A 26 0.95 15.45 -14.41
C GLY A 26 0.96 15.29 -12.90
N ARG A 27 2.12 15.45 -12.24
CA ARG A 27 2.19 15.50 -10.76
C ARG A 27 1.43 16.67 -10.17
N ASN A 28 1.57 17.86 -10.75
CA ASN A 28 0.83 19.04 -10.30
C ASN A 28 -0.68 18.89 -10.55
N TYR A 29 -1.06 18.27 -11.67
CA TYR A 29 -2.45 18.00 -12.00
C TYR A 29 -3.04 16.93 -11.08
N LEU A 30 -2.30 15.85 -10.77
CA LEU A 30 -2.70 14.82 -9.80
C LEU A 30 -3.01 15.42 -8.43
N ARG A 31 -2.19 16.36 -7.95
CA ARG A 31 -2.44 17.04 -6.67
C ARG A 31 -3.70 17.89 -6.67
N LYS A 32 -4.08 18.45 -7.83
CA LYS A 32 -5.27 19.30 -7.97
C LYS A 32 -6.54 18.51 -8.27
N PHE A 33 -6.43 17.47 -9.10
CA PHE A 33 -7.55 16.70 -9.66
C PHE A 33 -7.20 15.20 -9.74
N PRO A 34 -6.96 14.53 -8.61
CA PRO A 34 -6.45 13.16 -8.60
C PRO A 34 -7.38 12.18 -9.30
N ILE A 35 -8.69 12.34 -9.08
CA ILE A 35 -9.72 11.43 -9.59
C ILE A 35 -9.89 11.56 -11.10
N LYS A 36 -10.05 12.78 -11.59
CA LYS A 36 -10.15 13.05 -13.04
C LYS A 36 -8.94 12.52 -13.79
N LEU A 37 -7.74 12.73 -13.24
CA LEU A 37 -6.52 12.23 -13.86
C LEU A 37 -6.48 10.70 -13.88
N LEU A 38 -6.80 10.05 -12.75
CA LEU A 38 -6.82 8.60 -12.66
C LEU A 38 -7.81 7.96 -13.64
N HIS A 39 -9.03 8.48 -13.75
CA HIS A 39 -10.00 8.00 -14.75
C HIS A 39 -9.47 8.13 -16.17
N PHE A 40 -8.89 9.30 -16.49
CA PHE A 40 -8.34 9.55 -17.81
C PHE A 40 -7.21 8.58 -18.15
N ILE A 41 -6.18 8.49 -17.30
CA ILE A 41 -5.04 7.60 -17.56
C ILE A 41 -5.41 6.12 -17.43
N ASN A 42 -6.50 5.78 -16.75
CA ASN A 42 -6.93 4.39 -16.65
C ASN A 42 -7.42 3.83 -17.98
N ARG A 43 -8.12 4.67 -18.77
CA ARG A 43 -8.73 4.29 -20.05
C ARG A 43 -7.76 4.28 -21.23
N HIS A 44 -6.50 4.65 -21.01
CA HIS A 44 -5.54 4.89 -22.07
C HIS A 44 -4.17 4.27 -21.74
N GLU A 45 -3.86 3.12 -22.36
CA GLU A 45 -2.62 2.36 -22.13
C GLU A 45 -1.34 3.16 -22.42
N VAL A 46 -1.42 4.15 -23.32
CA VAL A 46 -0.31 5.06 -23.67
C VAL A 46 0.23 5.78 -22.43
N PHE A 47 -0.59 5.96 -21.38
CA PHE A 47 -0.19 6.63 -20.14
C PHE A 47 0.24 5.67 -19.02
N ASN A 48 0.63 4.42 -19.33
CA ASN A 48 1.02 3.44 -18.31
C ASN A 48 2.16 3.92 -17.39
N GLU A 49 3.17 4.63 -17.91
CA GLU A 49 4.24 5.18 -17.07
C GLU A 49 3.75 6.32 -16.17
N LEU A 50 2.85 7.17 -16.67
CA LEU A 50 2.20 8.19 -15.83
C LEU A 50 1.31 7.52 -14.78
N LYS A 51 0.55 6.48 -15.14
CA LYS A 51 -0.27 5.68 -14.22
C LYS A 51 0.58 5.11 -13.09
N LYS A 52 1.71 4.46 -13.39
CA LYS A 52 2.65 3.97 -12.36
C LYS A 52 3.17 5.10 -11.47
N GLY A 53 3.59 6.22 -12.06
CA GLY A 53 4.07 7.38 -11.31
C GLY A 53 3.00 8.01 -10.40
N SER A 54 1.76 8.09 -10.88
CA SER A 54 0.61 8.60 -10.13
C SER A 54 0.21 7.67 -8.99
N LEU A 55 0.15 6.36 -9.24
CA LEU A 55 -0.15 5.37 -8.20
C LEU A 55 0.90 5.42 -7.10
N LYS A 56 2.18 5.52 -7.43
CA LYS A 56 3.26 5.68 -6.43
C LYS A 56 3.02 6.89 -5.51
N ILE A 57 2.64 8.04 -6.06
CA ILE A 57 2.37 9.25 -5.29
C ILE A 57 1.14 9.08 -4.39
N ILE A 58 0.09 8.41 -4.88
CA ILE A 58 -1.10 8.12 -4.09
C ILE A 58 -0.77 7.13 -2.97
N CYS A 59 0.06 6.12 -3.24
CA CYS A 59 0.52 5.18 -2.23
C CYS A 59 1.30 5.87 -1.11
N GLU A 60 2.19 6.80 -1.46
CA GLU A 60 2.97 7.61 -0.51
C GLU A 60 2.12 8.64 0.24
N ASN A 61 0.98 9.07 -0.31
CA ASN A 61 0.08 10.02 0.33
C ASN A 61 -1.40 9.74 0.00
N PRO A 62 -2.00 8.70 0.62
CA PRO A 62 -3.36 8.26 0.27
C PRO A 62 -4.41 9.33 0.56
N LYS A 63 -4.13 10.25 1.49
CA LYS A 63 -5.01 11.38 1.84
C LYS A 63 -5.34 12.27 0.64
N LEU A 64 -4.48 12.32 -0.40
CA LEU A 64 -4.79 13.01 -1.66
C LEU A 64 -6.08 12.51 -2.30
N LEU A 65 -6.39 11.24 -2.10
CA LEU A 65 -7.55 10.58 -2.66
C LEU A 65 -8.62 10.35 -1.61
N PHE A 66 -8.28 9.66 -0.51
CA PHE A 66 -9.25 9.14 0.48
C PHE A 66 -9.86 10.21 1.39
N ASN A 67 -9.26 11.41 1.51
CA ASN A 67 -9.86 12.51 2.30
C ASN A 67 -10.80 13.38 1.47
N SER A 68 -10.85 13.19 0.15
CA SER A 68 -11.74 13.95 -0.72
C SER A 68 -13.13 13.33 -0.75
N ASN A 69 -14.18 14.14 -0.65
CA ASN A 69 -15.54 13.67 -0.93
C ASN A 69 -15.68 13.11 -2.36
N GLU A 70 -14.81 13.55 -3.26
CA GLU A 70 -14.78 13.03 -4.62
C GLU A 70 -14.39 11.54 -4.65
N PHE A 71 -13.73 10.97 -3.64
CA PHE A 71 -13.38 9.53 -3.58
C PHE A 71 -14.59 8.63 -3.87
N LEU A 72 -15.75 9.01 -3.35
CA LEU A 72 -17.02 8.28 -3.50
C LEU A 72 -17.50 8.23 -4.96
N SER A 73 -16.97 9.11 -5.81
CA SER A 73 -17.24 9.14 -7.26
C SER A 73 -16.36 8.19 -8.07
N LEU A 74 -15.31 7.59 -7.49
CA LEU A 74 -14.42 6.69 -8.22
C LEU A 74 -15.20 5.54 -8.89
N GLU A 75 -14.80 5.26 -10.12
CA GLU A 75 -15.14 4.05 -10.87
C GLU A 75 -14.43 2.82 -10.27
N LYS A 76 -15.09 1.67 -10.36
CA LYS A 76 -14.67 0.42 -9.72
C LYS A 76 -13.28 -0.06 -10.19
N ASP A 77 -12.99 0.08 -11.47
CA ASP A 77 -11.72 -0.28 -12.10
C ASP A 77 -10.54 0.54 -11.55
N VAL A 78 -10.72 1.84 -11.34
CA VAL A 78 -9.70 2.70 -10.71
C VAL A 78 -9.53 2.33 -9.24
N LEU A 79 -10.62 2.03 -8.54
CA LEU A 79 -10.56 1.59 -7.14
C LEU A 79 -9.79 0.28 -7.00
N ILE A 80 -10.02 -0.69 -7.89
CA ILE A 80 -9.24 -1.94 -7.96
C ILE A 80 -7.75 -1.65 -8.14
N LEU A 81 -7.39 -0.72 -9.04
CA LEU A 81 -5.98 -0.36 -9.24
C LEU A 81 -5.31 0.15 -7.97
N ILE A 82 -6.02 0.96 -7.17
CA ILE A 82 -5.49 1.53 -5.94
C ILE A 82 -5.40 0.46 -4.85
N LEU A 83 -6.41 -0.40 -4.70
CA LEU A 83 -6.43 -1.46 -3.69
C LEU A 83 -5.36 -2.53 -3.94
N LYS A 84 -5.01 -2.78 -5.21
CA LYS A 84 -3.92 -3.69 -5.58
C LYS A 84 -2.52 -3.17 -5.21
N CYS A 85 -2.38 -1.92 -4.78
CA CYS A 85 -1.09 -1.39 -4.39
C CYS A 85 -0.66 -1.93 -3.01
N ASP A 86 0.43 -2.70 -2.98
CA ASP A 86 1.06 -3.19 -1.73
C ASP A 86 1.65 -2.10 -0.85
N ASP A 87 1.92 -0.95 -1.47
CA ASP A 87 2.62 0.16 -0.85
C ASP A 87 1.69 1.28 -0.34
N LEU A 88 0.38 1.05 -0.39
CA LEU A 88 -0.60 2.05 0.04
C LEU A 88 -0.42 2.34 1.53
N ASP A 89 0.01 3.56 1.85
CA ASP A 89 0.33 4.00 3.23
C ASP A 89 -0.94 4.36 4.03
N MET A 90 -1.80 3.36 4.22
CA MET A 90 -3.09 3.49 4.89
C MET A 90 -3.41 2.21 5.63
N LYS A 91 -4.01 2.31 6.83
CA LYS A 91 -4.46 1.13 7.57
C LYS A 91 -5.56 0.40 6.78
N GLU A 92 -5.51 -0.92 6.75
CA GLU A 92 -6.53 -1.75 6.07
C GLU A 92 -7.93 -1.56 6.67
N SER A 93 -8.04 -1.31 7.97
CA SER A 93 -9.31 -0.94 8.63
C SER A 93 -9.89 0.38 8.11
N GLU A 94 -9.04 1.36 7.79
CA GLU A 94 -9.48 2.62 7.18
C GLU A 94 -9.84 2.45 5.71
N ILE A 95 -9.11 1.61 4.97
CA ILE A 95 -9.46 1.24 3.59
C ILE A 95 -10.87 0.60 3.57
N TRP A 96 -11.10 -0.36 4.46
CA TRP A 96 -12.40 -1.03 4.60
C TRP A 96 -13.54 -0.04 4.83
N LYS A 97 -13.40 0.89 5.79
CA LYS A 97 -14.40 1.93 6.05
C LYS A 97 -14.74 2.75 4.81
N GLN A 98 -13.72 3.10 4.01
CA GLN A 98 -13.91 3.87 2.79
C GLN A 98 -14.61 3.05 1.70
N LEU A 99 -14.32 1.76 1.59
CA LEU A 99 -15.02 0.86 0.66
C LEU A 99 -16.50 0.70 1.01
N ILE A 100 -16.84 0.55 2.30
CA ILE A 100 -18.25 0.52 2.74
C ILE A 100 -18.95 1.82 2.34
N LYS A 101 -18.36 2.98 2.65
CA LYS A 101 -18.93 4.29 2.27
C LYS A 101 -19.13 4.41 0.76
N TRP A 102 -18.12 4.01 -0.02
CA TRP A 102 -18.19 4.01 -1.49
C TRP A 102 -19.32 3.12 -1.99
N GLY A 103 -19.44 1.89 -1.48
CA GLY A 103 -20.46 0.93 -1.87
C GLY A 103 -21.88 1.41 -1.54
N VAL A 104 -22.08 1.98 -0.35
CA VAL A 104 -23.38 2.55 0.06
C VAL A 104 -23.80 3.71 -0.85
N VAL A 105 -22.88 4.60 -1.24
CA VAL A 105 -23.19 5.75 -2.11
C VAL A 105 -23.59 5.33 -3.53
N LYS A 106 -23.18 4.14 -3.99
CA LYS A 106 -23.65 3.61 -5.28
C LYS A 106 -25.13 3.24 -5.29
N HIS A 107 -25.78 3.18 -4.14
CA HIS A 107 -27.19 2.82 -3.99
C HIS A 107 -27.97 3.91 -3.24
N PRO A 108 -28.47 4.95 -3.93
CA PRO A 108 -29.17 6.08 -3.31
C PRO A 108 -30.41 5.70 -2.48
N THR A 109 -30.96 4.50 -2.70
CA THR A 109 -32.10 3.96 -1.95
C THR A 109 -31.72 3.35 -0.59
N PHE A 110 -30.44 3.32 -0.25
CA PHE A 110 -29.99 2.82 1.05
C PHE A 110 -30.35 3.79 2.16
N GLN A 111 -30.65 3.25 3.33
CA GLN A 111 -30.86 4.06 4.52
C GLN A 111 -29.51 4.64 4.99
N SER A 112 -29.55 5.74 5.74
CA SER A 112 -28.33 6.35 6.30
C SER A 112 -27.69 5.52 7.41
N ASP A 113 -28.49 4.74 8.14
CA ASP A 113 -28.03 3.88 9.22
C ASP A 113 -27.89 2.43 8.76
N VAL A 114 -26.63 1.97 8.66
CA VAL A 114 -26.28 0.61 8.25
C VAL A 114 -26.91 -0.44 9.16
N LYS A 115 -27.08 -0.14 10.46
CA LYS A 115 -27.67 -1.09 11.43
C LYS A 115 -29.12 -1.44 11.11
N LYS A 116 -29.77 -0.68 10.23
CA LYS A 116 -31.17 -0.87 9.80
C LYS A 116 -31.30 -1.45 8.40
N PHE A 117 -30.20 -1.93 7.81
CA PHE A 117 -30.23 -2.50 6.48
C PHE A 117 -31.07 -3.78 6.46
N THR A 118 -31.91 -3.88 5.45
CA THR A 118 -32.67 -5.10 5.13
C THR A 118 -31.75 -6.13 4.47
N SER A 119 -32.11 -7.41 4.50
CA SER A 119 -31.35 -8.48 3.85
C SER A 119 -31.11 -8.21 2.35
N LYS A 120 -32.08 -7.63 1.66
CA LYS A 120 -31.96 -7.25 0.23
C LYS A 120 -30.95 -6.12 -0.01
N GLN A 121 -30.84 -5.18 0.93
CA GLN A 121 -29.83 -4.12 0.85
C GLN A 121 -28.43 -4.68 1.08
N PHE A 122 -28.26 -5.62 2.02
CA PHE A 122 -27.01 -6.35 2.20
C PHE A 122 -26.61 -7.13 0.95
N GLU A 123 -27.53 -7.90 0.36
CA GLU A 123 -27.26 -8.66 -0.88
C GLU A 123 -26.83 -7.74 -2.05
N THR A 124 -27.44 -6.55 -2.13
CA THR A 124 -27.09 -5.56 -3.17
C THR A 124 -25.70 -4.95 -2.92
N LEU A 125 -25.37 -4.65 -1.67
CA LEU A 125 -24.07 -4.14 -1.26
C LEU A 125 -22.97 -5.19 -1.47
N GLU A 126 -23.25 -6.44 -1.11
CA GLU A 126 -22.36 -7.60 -1.30
C GLU A 126 -21.99 -7.74 -2.79
N LYS A 127 -22.97 -7.78 -3.69
CA LYS A 127 -22.72 -7.84 -5.15
C LYS A 127 -21.86 -6.68 -5.65
N THR A 128 -22.00 -5.51 -5.05
CA THR A 128 -21.24 -4.30 -5.42
C THR A 128 -19.79 -4.38 -4.97
N LEU A 129 -19.56 -4.91 -3.76
CA LEU A 129 -18.25 -4.96 -3.13
C LEU A 129 -17.50 -6.27 -3.37
N HIS A 130 -18.15 -7.32 -3.86
CA HIS A 130 -17.62 -8.68 -3.99
C HIS A 130 -16.19 -8.74 -4.54
N GLU A 131 -15.95 -8.10 -5.69
CA GLU A 131 -14.61 -8.08 -6.31
C GLU A 131 -13.62 -7.15 -5.59
N LEU A 132 -14.07 -6.15 -4.85
CA LEU A 132 -13.21 -5.22 -4.13
C LEU A 132 -12.72 -5.83 -2.80
N ILE A 133 -13.56 -6.64 -2.15
CA ILE A 133 -13.28 -7.29 -0.87
C ILE A 133 -12.01 -8.13 -0.94
N GLN A 134 -11.78 -8.84 -2.05
CA GLN A 134 -10.60 -9.70 -2.24
C GLN A 134 -9.27 -8.93 -2.21
N PHE A 135 -9.28 -7.61 -2.37
CA PHE A 135 -8.07 -6.78 -2.35
C PHE A 135 -7.80 -6.14 -0.98
N VAL A 136 -8.70 -6.34 0.00
CA VAL A 136 -8.50 -5.87 1.38
C VAL A 136 -7.71 -6.93 2.15
N ARG A 137 -6.62 -6.53 2.81
CA ARG A 137 -5.76 -7.46 3.56
C ARG A 137 -6.25 -7.60 5.00
N PHE A 138 -7.36 -8.31 5.20
CA PHE A 138 -8.01 -8.44 6.52
C PHE A 138 -7.08 -8.94 7.64
N HIS A 139 -6.10 -9.79 7.32
CA HIS A 139 -5.07 -10.26 8.27
C HIS A 139 -4.19 -9.15 8.87
N GLN A 140 -4.14 -7.96 8.25
CA GLN A 140 -3.41 -6.80 8.78
C GLN A 140 -4.30 -5.90 9.67
N ILE A 141 -5.60 -6.21 9.77
CA ILE A 141 -6.52 -5.55 10.70
C ILE A 141 -6.39 -6.27 12.04
N ASN A 142 -6.12 -5.52 13.11
CA ASN A 142 -6.05 -6.14 14.44
C ASN A 142 -7.45 -6.55 14.92
N GLY A 143 -7.53 -7.54 15.81
CA GLY A 143 -8.81 -8.11 16.24
C GLY A 143 -9.80 -7.10 16.84
N GLU A 144 -9.33 -6.07 17.56
CA GLU A 144 -10.22 -5.03 18.10
C GLU A 144 -10.85 -4.19 16.97
N GLU A 145 -10.02 -3.67 16.07
CA GLU A 145 -10.49 -2.93 14.88
C GLU A 145 -11.38 -3.82 14.00
N PHE A 146 -11.07 -5.12 13.87
CA PHE A 146 -11.88 -6.06 13.10
C PHE A 146 -13.28 -6.22 13.70
N MET A 147 -13.37 -6.46 15.01
CA MET A 147 -14.65 -6.65 15.69
C MET A 147 -15.52 -5.38 15.67
N LEU A 148 -14.90 -4.21 15.68
CA LEU A 148 -15.62 -2.93 15.67
C LEU A 148 -16.03 -2.50 14.25
N GLU A 149 -15.16 -2.68 13.27
CA GLU A 149 -15.30 -2.04 11.96
C GLU A 149 -15.68 -3.02 10.84
N VAL A 150 -15.25 -4.29 10.94
CA VAL A 150 -15.46 -5.31 9.91
C VAL A 150 -16.60 -6.25 10.28
N TRP A 151 -16.61 -6.76 11.51
CA TRP A 151 -17.59 -7.75 11.98
C TRP A 151 -19.06 -7.34 11.81
N PRO A 152 -19.46 -6.06 12.01
CA PRO A 152 -20.84 -5.64 11.75
C PRO A 152 -21.30 -5.83 10.29
N PHE A 153 -20.35 -6.04 9.39
CA PHE A 153 -20.54 -6.29 7.96
C PHE A 153 -20.09 -7.70 7.54
N SER A 154 -19.93 -8.61 8.49
CA SER A 154 -19.46 -9.99 8.24
C SER A 154 -20.26 -10.71 7.15
N HIS A 155 -21.56 -10.46 7.03
CA HIS A 155 -22.41 -11.01 5.97
C HIS A 155 -22.00 -10.61 4.54
N LEU A 156 -21.16 -9.58 4.37
CA LEU A 156 -20.62 -9.20 3.06
C LEU A 156 -19.37 -10.03 2.69
N LEU A 157 -18.76 -10.69 3.67
CA LEU A 157 -17.53 -11.45 3.48
C LEU A 157 -17.87 -12.89 3.12
N PRO A 158 -17.15 -13.50 2.15
CA PRO A 158 -17.27 -14.93 1.89
C PRO A 158 -16.95 -15.77 3.14
N ASP A 159 -17.70 -16.85 3.36
CA ASP A 159 -17.53 -17.71 4.53
C ASP A 159 -16.09 -18.28 4.64
N ASN A 160 -15.50 -18.66 3.49
CA ASN A 160 -14.12 -19.14 3.44
C ASN A 160 -13.11 -18.06 3.86
N LEU A 161 -13.37 -16.79 3.54
CA LEU A 161 -12.51 -15.69 3.97
C LEU A 161 -12.60 -15.48 5.49
N ILE A 162 -13.80 -15.61 6.07
CA ILE A 162 -13.98 -15.55 7.52
C ILE A 162 -13.22 -16.70 8.20
N GLU A 163 -13.35 -17.92 7.67
CA GLU A 163 -12.61 -19.08 8.15
C GLU A 163 -11.09 -18.90 8.03
N ASP A 164 -10.60 -18.36 6.91
CA ASP A 164 -9.18 -18.06 6.71
C ASP A 164 -8.65 -17.05 7.74
N ILE A 165 -9.42 -15.98 8.02
CA ILE A 165 -9.03 -14.97 9.02
C ILE A 165 -8.93 -15.59 10.43
N PHE A 166 -9.93 -16.38 10.85
CA PHE A 166 -9.92 -16.99 12.18
C PHE A 166 -8.98 -18.19 12.30
N SER A 167 -8.78 -18.94 11.23
CA SER A 167 -7.80 -20.02 11.20
C SER A 167 -6.38 -19.48 11.27
N TYR A 168 -6.10 -18.34 10.62
CA TYR A 168 -4.83 -17.62 10.79
C TYR A 168 -4.63 -17.20 12.25
N ASP A 169 -5.64 -16.65 12.92
CA ASP A 169 -5.54 -16.30 14.33
C ASP A 169 -5.29 -17.52 15.22
N LYS A 170 -5.95 -18.65 14.92
CA LYS A 170 -5.75 -19.91 15.65
C LYS A 170 -4.35 -20.50 15.40
N VAL A 171 -3.89 -20.58 14.15
CA VAL A 171 -2.54 -21.01 13.79
C VAL A 171 -1.50 -20.06 14.36
N SER A 172 -1.75 -18.75 14.39
CA SER A 172 -0.90 -17.77 15.06
C SER A 172 -0.88 -17.96 16.58
N SER A 173 -1.92 -18.52 17.18
CA SER A 173 -1.95 -18.84 18.61
C SER A 173 -1.25 -20.17 18.94
N GLU A 174 -1.22 -21.11 17.99
CA GLU A 174 -0.51 -22.39 18.09
C GLU A 174 0.98 -22.28 17.71
N ASN A 175 1.30 -21.37 16.78
CA ASN A 175 2.68 -20.96 16.51
C ASN A 175 3.22 -20.17 17.69
N ARG A 176 4.33 -20.65 18.27
CA ARG A 176 5.05 -19.93 19.33
C ARG A 176 5.62 -18.57 18.88
N TYR A 177 5.55 -18.25 17.60
CA TYR A 177 6.11 -17.05 16.99
C TYR A 177 5.00 -16.20 16.36
N LYS A 178 4.72 -15.04 16.98
CA LYS A 178 3.85 -14.02 16.42
C LYS A 178 4.69 -12.92 15.79
N PHE A 179 4.65 -12.81 14.46
CA PHE A 179 5.34 -11.73 13.74
C PHE A 179 4.49 -10.46 13.74
N ASN A 180 5.02 -9.41 14.34
CA ASN A 180 4.43 -8.07 14.27
C ASN A 180 5.26 -7.22 13.31
N LEU A 181 4.62 -6.63 12.30
CA LEU A 181 5.32 -5.73 11.37
C LEU A 181 5.75 -4.45 12.11
N LEU A 182 7.02 -4.38 12.50
CA LEU A 182 7.59 -3.22 13.20
C LEU A 182 7.80 -2.05 12.25
N PHE A 183 8.46 -2.27 11.11
CA PHE A 183 8.91 -1.23 10.20
C PHE A 183 8.60 -1.56 8.74
N ARG A 184 8.14 -0.57 7.98
CA ARG A 184 7.99 -0.64 6.52
C ARG A 184 8.53 0.65 5.92
N LYS A 185 9.57 0.53 5.08
CA LYS A 185 10.27 1.64 4.40
C LYS A 185 9.36 2.75 3.86
N LYS A 186 8.23 2.36 3.26
CA LYS A 186 7.27 3.26 2.61
C LYS A 186 6.26 3.89 3.57
N ARG A 187 5.92 3.21 4.68
CA ARG A 187 5.03 3.71 5.74
C ARG A 187 5.76 4.67 6.69
N ASP A 188 6.95 4.26 7.11
CA ASP A 188 7.59 4.86 8.28
C ASP A 188 8.63 5.93 7.94
N SER A 189 8.74 6.36 6.67
CA SER A 189 9.78 7.28 6.18
C SER A 189 11.21 6.78 6.46
N PHE A 190 11.87 6.26 5.42
CA PHE A 190 13.17 5.61 5.60
C PHE A 190 14.31 6.59 5.92
N SER A 191 14.55 6.79 7.22
CA SER A 191 15.79 7.31 7.77
C SER A 191 16.40 6.29 8.73
N PHE A 192 17.73 6.33 8.89
CA PHE A 192 18.45 5.54 9.89
C PHE A 192 17.84 5.76 11.28
N GLN A 193 17.61 7.02 11.64
CA GLN A 193 17.08 7.41 12.95
C GLN A 193 15.70 6.80 13.18
N THR A 194 14.81 6.87 12.19
CA THR A 194 13.46 6.33 12.30
C THR A 194 13.45 4.81 12.37
N PHE A 195 14.31 4.13 11.59
CA PHE A 195 14.45 2.68 11.66
C PHE A 195 14.86 2.22 13.06
N HIS A 196 15.92 2.82 13.62
CA HIS A 196 16.40 2.50 14.96
C HIS A 196 15.39 2.81 16.05
N GLN A 197 14.73 3.98 15.98
CA GLN A 197 13.65 4.35 16.90
C GLN A 197 12.50 3.33 16.93
N ILE A 198 12.15 2.77 15.76
CA ILE A 198 11.04 1.84 15.64
C ILE A 198 11.46 0.41 15.99
N CYS A 199 12.64 -0.01 15.54
CA CYS A 199 13.03 -1.42 15.54
C CYS A 199 13.88 -1.82 16.74
N ASP A 200 14.71 -0.94 17.30
CA ASP A 200 15.63 -1.33 18.37
C ASP A 200 14.88 -1.74 19.64
N HIS A 201 15.48 -2.67 20.39
CA HIS A 201 14.93 -3.20 21.63
C HIS A 201 13.54 -3.86 21.51
N LYS A 202 13.11 -4.25 20.30
CA LYS A 202 11.85 -4.98 20.07
C LYS A 202 11.97 -6.51 20.22
N GLY A 203 13.16 -7.00 20.58
CA GLY A 203 13.44 -8.42 20.76
C GLY A 203 13.86 -9.08 19.47
N ALA A 204 13.49 -10.36 19.29
CA ALA A 204 13.93 -11.15 18.14
C ALA A 204 13.26 -10.59 16.89
N THR A 205 14.05 -10.29 15.88
CA THR A 205 13.59 -9.57 14.70
C THR A 205 14.10 -10.24 13.44
N ILE A 206 13.22 -10.30 12.44
CA ILE A 206 13.57 -10.65 11.08
C ILE A 206 13.42 -9.36 10.26
N VAL A 207 14.43 -9.05 9.47
CA VAL A 207 14.36 -7.98 8.49
C VAL A 207 14.45 -8.60 7.12
N ILE A 208 13.54 -8.19 6.23
CA ILE A 208 13.50 -8.64 4.84
C ILE A 208 13.50 -7.38 3.97
N THR A 209 14.39 -7.33 3.00
CA THR A 209 14.50 -6.24 2.02
C THR A 209 14.73 -6.79 0.63
N GLN A 210 14.43 -6.00 -0.39
CA GLN A 210 14.67 -6.36 -1.79
C GLN A 210 15.69 -5.41 -2.39
N ILE A 211 16.68 -5.95 -3.10
CA ILE A 211 17.64 -5.12 -3.82
C ILE A 211 16.96 -4.52 -5.05
N SER A 212 17.07 -3.19 -5.18
CA SER A 212 16.45 -2.45 -6.29
C SER A 212 16.93 -2.95 -7.64
N ASN A 213 16.00 -3.12 -8.59
CA ASN A 213 16.23 -3.69 -9.92
C ASN A 213 16.67 -5.16 -9.94
N SER A 214 16.41 -5.90 -8.86
CA SER A 214 16.60 -7.35 -8.80
C SER A 214 15.37 -8.02 -8.18
N ASN A 215 15.19 -9.32 -8.43
CA ASN A 215 14.22 -10.15 -7.70
C ASN A 215 14.84 -10.76 -6.41
N MET A 216 16.04 -10.34 -6.04
CA MET A 216 16.73 -10.92 -4.89
C MET A 216 16.25 -10.29 -3.59
N LEU A 217 15.80 -11.15 -2.69
CA LEU A 217 15.52 -10.81 -1.30
C LEU A 217 16.79 -10.97 -0.49
N VAL A 218 17.06 -9.99 0.35
CA VAL A 218 18.07 -10.05 1.39
C VAL A 218 17.34 -10.04 2.71
N ASP A 219 17.67 -10.98 3.57
CA ASP A 219 17.10 -11.09 4.88
C ASP A 219 18.18 -11.19 5.95
N GLY A 220 17.78 -10.94 7.18
CA GLY A 220 18.58 -11.35 8.32
C GLY A 220 17.75 -11.44 9.56
N TYR A 221 18.26 -12.26 10.46
CA TYR A 221 17.61 -12.64 11.69
C TYR A 221 18.50 -12.28 12.87
N ASN A 222 17.93 -11.52 13.81
CA ASN A 222 18.55 -11.24 15.09
C ASN A 222 17.87 -12.10 16.17
N PRO A 223 18.47 -13.25 16.56
CA PRO A 223 17.99 -13.99 17.72
C PRO A 223 18.23 -13.16 18.99
N LEU A 224 17.20 -13.03 19.82
CA LEU A 224 17.31 -12.45 21.16
C LEU A 224 18.55 -13.00 21.88
N ASP A 225 19.57 -12.16 22.11
CA ASP A 225 20.34 -12.08 23.37
C ASP A 225 21.68 -11.32 23.30
N LEU A 226 22.13 -10.81 22.14
CA LEU A 226 23.51 -10.30 22.08
C LEU A 226 23.70 -8.82 21.73
N ASN A 227 22.70 -8.12 21.17
CA ASN A 227 22.87 -6.72 20.75
C ASN A 227 21.67 -5.81 21.06
N ARG A 228 21.94 -4.56 21.44
CA ARG A 228 20.93 -3.51 21.67
C ARG A 228 20.17 -3.11 20.39
N ASN A 229 20.80 -3.29 19.23
CA ASN A 229 20.29 -2.88 17.93
C ASN A 229 19.60 -4.06 17.24
N THR A 230 18.44 -3.82 16.63
CA THR A 230 17.69 -4.85 15.88
C THR A 230 18.44 -5.27 14.63
N VAL A 231 19.00 -4.29 13.93
CA VAL A 231 20.07 -4.52 12.98
C VAL A 231 21.10 -3.42 13.15
N TYR A 232 22.38 -3.75 13.20
CA TYR A 232 23.40 -2.71 13.18
C TYR A 232 23.34 -2.01 11.83
N CYS A 233 23.03 -0.73 11.86
CA CYS A 233 23.25 0.18 10.75
C CYS A 233 24.19 1.27 11.29
N ASP A 234 24.89 1.97 10.40
CA ASP A 234 25.64 3.19 10.69
C ASP A 234 25.32 4.21 9.57
N HIS A 235 25.77 5.46 9.70
CA HIS A 235 25.53 6.53 8.74
C HIS A 235 25.79 6.11 7.28
N GLU A 236 26.88 5.35 7.04
CA GLU A 236 27.25 4.84 5.71
C GLU A 236 26.93 3.36 5.48
N TYR A 237 26.57 2.61 6.53
CA TYR A 237 26.45 1.16 6.48
C TYR A 237 25.07 0.67 6.91
N GLY A 238 24.56 -0.33 6.21
CA GLY A 238 23.16 -0.71 6.26
C GLY A 238 22.93 -1.79 7.29
N PRO A 239 21.71 -2.37 7.29
CA PRO A 239 21.44 -3.48 8.17
C PRO A 239 22.47 -4.59 7.89
N ILE A 240 23.31 -4.88 8.88
CA ILE A 240 24.26 -5.99 8.93
C ILE A 240 23.49 -7.28 9.25
N PHE A 241 23.57 -8.26 8.37
CA PHE A 241 22.99 -9.59 8.49
C PHE A 241 24.11 -10.64 8.64
N GLY A 242 24.82 -10.60 9.75
CA GLY A 242 25.94 -11.51 10.04
C GLY A 242 27.27 -10.77 10.26
N ASP A 243 28.38 -11.35 9.81
CA ASP A 243 29.71 -10.72 9.93
C ASP A 243 30.02 -9.85 8.70
N GLY A 244 29.93 -8.53 8.86
CA GLY A 244 30.29 -7.53 7.85
C GLY A 244 29.13 -6.67 7.34
N HIS A 245 29.42 -5.64 6.55
CA HIS A 245 28.38 -4.76 6.02
C HIS A 245 27.77 -5.31 4.74
N ASP A 246 26.52 -5.79 4.82
CA ASP A 246 25.76 -6.34 3.68
C ASP A 246 25.26 -5.27 2.72
N LEU A 247 24.80 -4.15 3.29
CA LEU A 247 24.30 -3.00 2.55
C LEU A 247 25.09 -1.77 2.97
N TYR A 248 25.28 -0.80 2.09
CA TYR A 248 25.96 0.47 2.39
C TYR A 248 25.43 1.61 1.52
N ALA A 249 25.42 2.84 2.03
CA ALA A 249 24.97 4.04 1.32
C ALA A 249 26.15 5.00 1.15
N PRO A 250 26.92 4.92 0.05
CA PRO A 250 28.09 5.76 -0.12
C PRO A 250 27.70 7.25 -0.14
N ASN A 251 28.38 8.05 0.69
CA ASN A 251 28.18 9.49 0.85
C ASN A 251 26.77 9.89 1.36
N ASN A 252 26.07 9.03 2.09
CA ASN A 252 24.75 9.32 2.70
C ASN A 252 23.69 9.82 1.71
N ASN A 253 23.79 9.44 0.43
CA ASN A 253 22.90 9.94 -0.63
C ASN A 253 21.55 9.20 -0.68
N ASN A 254 21.20 8.44 0.36
CA ASN A 254 20.04 7.55 0.44
C ASN A 254 19.95 6.48 -0.68
N ARG A 255 21.01 6.28 -1.48
CA ARG A 255 21.10 5.21 -2.50
C ARG A 255 21.95 4.07 -1.96
N TRP A 256 21.26 3.13 -1.34
CA TRP A 256 21.84 1.91 -0.80
C TRP A 256 22.33 0.98 -1.92
N LYS A 257 23.54 0.46 -1.73
CA LYS A 257 24.19 -0.57 -2.54
C LYS A 257 24.38 -1.81 -1.68
N HIS A 258 24.49 -2.97 -2.31
CA HIS A 258 24.92 -4.17 -1.62
C HIS A 258 26.44 -4.31 -1.70
N ASN A 259 27.02 -4.97 -0.71
CA ASN A 259 28.42 -5.35 -0.75
C ASN A 259 28.59 -6.55 -1.68
N ARG A 260 29.36 -6.38 -2.75
CA ARG A 260 29.61 -7.46 -3.74
C ARG A 260 30.27 -8.68 -3.12
N SER A 261 31.00 -8.52 -2.03
CA SER A 261 31.61 -9.65 -1.32
C SER A 261 30.57 -10.52 -0.60
N SER A 262 29.48 -9.91 -0.11
CA SER A 262 28.36 -10.61 0.54
C SER A 262 27.39 -11.22 -0.47
N TYR A 263 27.31 -10.65 -1.69
CA TYR A 263 26.40 -11.11 -2.74
C TYR A 263 27.10 -11.11 -4.10
N GLN A 264 27.94 -12.13 -4.32
CA GLN A 264 28.86 -12.21 -5.47
C GLN A 264 28.15 -12.41 -6.83
N ASP A 265 26.88 -12.87 -6.80
CA ASP A 265 26.11 -13.27 -7.97
C ASP A 265 25.05 -12.24 -8.42
N ILE A 266 25.20 -10.96 -8.03
CA ILE A 266 24.30 -9.84 -8.44
C ILE A 266 24.90 -8.99 -9.57
#